data_AF-A0A2I2A2U3-F1
#
_entry.id   AF-A0A2I2A2U3-F1
#
_cell.length_a   1.000
_cell.length_b   1.000
_cell.length_c   1.000
_cell.angle_alpha   90.00
_cell.angle_beta   90.00
_cell.angle_gamma   90.00
#
_symmetry.space_group_name_H-M   'P 1'
#
loop_
_entity.id
_entity.type
_entity.pdbx_description
1 polymer ?
#
loop_
_entity_poly.entity_id
_entity_poly.type
_entity_poly.pdbx_seq_one_letter_code
_entity_poly.pdbx_strand_id
1 'polypeptide(L)'
;MNNTQITELKASAILWVIWGVVHAFFGIAIMAADTSQGFAYIAAGVVPETLSADYHSAIGAILNQHAWNLLWFGIVTILGGIMIWRRNMTAIWVSAMVGGTADLGYLIFVDFGGFASFFPGTLMTLIAGSAILLSGWVWLNQRKNSI
;
A
#
# COMPACT_ATOMS: atom_id res chain seq x y z
N MET A 1 -15.46 -23.23 2.10
CA MET A 1 -14.13 -23.03 1.49
C MET A 1 -13.36 -24.34 1.47
N ASN A 2 -12.63 -24.63 0.40
CA ASN A 2 -11.67 -25.74 0.35
C ASN A 2 -10.29 -25.31 0.88
N ASN A 3 -9.34 -26.25 1.01
CA ASN A 3 -8.00 -25.97 1.53
C ASN A 3 -7.24 -24.95 0.69
N THR A 4 -7.38 -25.00 -0.64
CA THR A 4 -6.76 -24.05 -1.57
C THR A 4 -7.22 -22.62 -1.28
N GLN A 5 -8.53 -22.40 -1.16
CA GLN A 5 -9.11 -21.09 -0.84
C GLN A 5 -8.65 -20.56 0.53
N ILE A 6 -8.51 -21.44 1.52
CA ILE A 6 -7.99 -21.05 2.84
C ILE A 6 -6.52 -20.62 2.74
N THR A 7 -5.70 -21.36 1.99
CA THR A 7 -4.29 -21.02 1.77
C THR A 7 -4.16 -19.68 1.05
N GLU A 8 -4.96 -19.43 0.02
CA GLU A 8 -4.92 -18.17 -0.72
C GLU A 8 -5.39 -16.96 0.10
N LEU A 9 -6.40 -17.12 0.96
CA LEU A 9 -6.76 -16.04 1.90
C LEU A 9 -5.63 -15.75 2.88
N LYS A 10 -4.95 -16.77 3.38
CA LYS A 10 -3.81 -16.58 4.29
C LYS A 10 -2.63 -15.91 3.58
N ALA A 11 -2.34 -16.29 2.34
CA ALA A 11 -1.32 -15.65 1.52
C ALA A 11 -1.68 -14.17 1.27
N SER A 12 -2.92 -13.88 0.84
CA SER A 12 -3.40 -12.51 0.67
C SER A 12 -3.34 -11.69 1.97
N ALA A 13 -3.72 -12.28 3.10
CA ALA A 13 -3.62 -11.64 4.40
C ALA A 13 -2.18 -11.24 4.75
N ILE A 14 -1.21 -12.13 4.51
CA ILE A 14 0.22 -11.83 4.72
C ILE A 14 0.65 -10.67 3.80
N LEU A 15 0.26 -10.70 2.53
CA LEU A 15 0.61 -9.64 1.58
C LEU A 15 0.04 -8.27 2.02
N TRP A 16 -1.22 -8.21 2.49
CA TRP A 16 -1.80 -6.97 3.01
C TRP A 16 -1.10 -6.45 4.28
N VAL A 17 -0.65 -7.36 5.15
CA VAL A 17 0.13 -6.98 6.34
C VAL A 17 1.51 -6.45 5.92
N ILE A 18 2.21 -7.11 5.00
CA ILE A 18 3.52 -6.64 4.50
C ILE A 18 3.38 -5.26 3.88
N TRP A 19 2.42 -5.10 2.96
CA TRP A 19 2.12 -3.82 2.34
C TRP A 19 1.84 -2.76 3.41
N GLY A 20 1.00 -3.07 4.40
CA GLY A 20 0.62 -2.11 5.43
C GLY A 20 1.76 -1.72 6.36
N VAL A 21 2.66 -2.65 6.70
CA VAL A 21 3.85 -2.35 7.51
C VAL A 21 4.79 -1.40 6.78
N VAL A 22 5.04 -1.64 5.48
CA VAL A 22 5.91 -0.77 4.67
C VAL A 22 5.31 0.63 4.58
N HIS A 23 4.02 0.76 4.31
CA HIS A 23 3.36 2.06 4.18
C HIS A 23 3.24 2.82 5.51
N ALA A 24 2.99 2.12 6.62
CA ALA A 24 3.06 2.71 7.95
C ALA A 24 4.46 3.23 8.27
N PHE A 25 5.49 2.45 7.94
CA PHE A 25 6.89 2.87 8.10
C PHE A 25 7.21 4.13 7.28
N PHE A 26 6.90 4.15 5.99
CA PHE A 26 7.17 5.33 5.15
C PHE A 26 6.34 6.54 5.54
N GLY A 27 5.08 6.35 5.97
CA GLY A 27 4.26 7.44 6.50
C GLY A 27 4.92 8.12 7.70
N ILE A 28 5.46 7.34 8.64
CA ILE A 28 6.20 7.88 9.79
C ILE A 28 7.52 8.52 9.34
N ALA A 29 8.30 7.84 8.49
CA ALA A 29 9.61 8.30 8.06
C ALA A 29 9.54 9.65 7.31
N ILE A 30 8.55 9.82 6.44
CA ILE A 30 8.34 11.08 5.70
C ILE A 30 7.93 12.20 6.66
N MET A 31 7.00 11.94 7.60
CA MET A 31 6.60 12.97 8.58
C MET A 31 7.72 13.40 9.53
N ALA A 32 8.72 12.52 9.75
CA ALA A 32 9.87 12.81 10.61
C ALA A 32 11.02 13.51 9.87
N ALA A 33 10.97 13.57 8.53
CA ALA A 33 12.02 14.13 7.68
C ALA A 33 11.75 15.60 7.33
N ASP A 34 12.78 16.30 6.85
CA ASP A 34 12.57 17.55 6.13
C ASP A 34 11.92 17.31 4.76
N THR A 35 11.44 18.39 4.14
CA THR A 35 10.64 18.30 2.90
C THR A 35 11.42 17.67 1.74
N SER A 36 12.69 18.03 1.57
CA SER A 36 13.55 17.50 0.50
C SER A 36 13.77 16.00 0.67
N GLN A 37 14.10 15.58 1.90
CA GLN A 37 14.32 14.18 2.23
C GLN A 37 13.02 13.37 2.12
N GLY A 38 11.88 13.95 2.51
CA GLY A 38 10.57 13.30 2.39
C GLY A 38 10.19 13.03 0.93
N PHE A 39 10.45 13.96 0.00
CA PHE A 39 10.28 13.71 -1.43
C PHE A 39 11.25 12.65 -1.96
N ALA A 40 12.50 12.63 -1.49
CA ALA A 40 13.48 11.61 -1.88
C ALA A 40 13.07 10.19 -1.44
N TYR A 41 12.35 10.03 -0.33
CA TYR A 41 11.78 8.73 0.06
C TYR A 41 10.69 8.23 -0.89
N ILE A 42 9.90 9.13 -1.49
CA ILE A 42 8.83 8.77 -2.42
C ILE A 42 9.41 8.50 -3.81
N ALA A 43 10.22 9.44 -4.31
CA ALA A 43 10.85 9.40 -5.62
C ALA A 43 12.25 8.76 -5.55
N ALA A 44 12.33 7.57 -4.97
CA ALA A 44 13.59 6.88 -4.69
C ALA A 44 14.41 6.49 -5.94
N GLY A 45 13.84 6.62 -7.14
CA GLY A 45 14.56 6.47 -8.42
C GLY A 45 15.24 7.75 -8.91
N VAL A 46 15.02 8.89 -8.24
CA VAL A 46 15.55 10.20 -8.60
C VAL A 46 16.77 10.53 -7.72
N VAL A 47 17.77 11.20 -8.32
CA VAL A 47 18.96 11.68 -7.60
C VAL A 47 18.54 12.69 -6.52
N PRO A 48 18.75 12.43 -5.21
CA PRO A 48 18.17 13.22 -4.12
C PRO A 48 18.54 14.71 -4.16
N GLU A 49 19.75 15.04 -4.62
CA GLU A 49 20.24 16.41 -4.73
C GLU A 49 19.39 17.25 -5.69
N THR A 50 18.75 16.61 -6.68
CA THR A 50 17.86 17.29 -7.64
C THR A 50 16.49 17.63 -7.06
N LEU A 51 16.12 16.99 -5.94
CA LEU A 51 14.90 17.27 -5.16
C LEU A 51 15.16 18.21 -3.99
N SER A 52 16.41 18.63 -3.78
CA SER A 52 16.77 19.54 -2.70
C SER A 52 16.42 20.98 -3.08
N ALA A 53 15.52 21.59 -2.30
CA ALA A 53 15.14 22.99 -2.46
C ALA A 53 14.77 23.63 -1.12
N ASP A 54 14.75 24.97 -1.09
CA ASP A 54 14.13 25.72 0.00
C ASP A 54 12.61 25.79 -0.25
N TYR A 55 11.91 24.78 0.26
CA TYR A 55 10.46 24.66 0.12
C TYR A 55 9.74 25.60 1.07
N HIS A 56 8.72 26.30 0.58
CA HIS A 56 7.78 26.99 1.47
C HIS A 56 7.18 25.98 2.45
N SER A 57 7.06 26.37 3.73
CA SER A 57 6.49 25.54 4.81
C SER A 57 5.14 24.87 4.49
N ALA A 58 4.32 25.47 3.63
CA ALA A 58 3.05 24.90 3.19
C ALA A 58 3.24 23.61 2.36
N ILE A 59 4.31 23.51 1.57
CA ILE A 59 4.63 22.31 0.78
C ILE A 59 4.99 21.15 1.70
N GLY A 60 5.82 21.41 2.72
CA GLY A 60 6.14 20.41 3.74
C GLY A 60 4.89 19.95 4.52
N ALA A 61 3.98 20.87 4.83
CA ALA A 61 2.71 20.52 5.49
C ALA A 61 1.81 19.62 4.62
N ILE A 62 1.75 19.89 3.30
CA ILE A 62 1.01 19.04 2.34
C ILE A 62 1.67 17.66 2.25
N LEU A 63 3.00 17.59 2.17
CA LEU A 63 3.73 16.32 2.16
C LEU A 63 3.44 15.50 3.43
N ASN A 64 3.42 16.15 4.60
CA ASN A 64 3.06 15.49 5.86
C ASN A 64 1.61 15.01 5.88
N GLN A 65 0.67 15.72 5.24
CA GLN A 65 -0.70 15.25 5.08
C GLN A 65 -0.79 13.99 4.20
N HIS A 66 -0.01 13.92 3.12
CA HIS A 66 0.08 12.70 2.30
C HIS A 66 0.72 11.55 3.06
N ALA A 67 1.79 11.81 3.83
CA ALA A 67 2.46 10.82 4.66
C ALA A 67 1.56 10.29 5.79
N TRP A 68 0.74 11.16 6.40
CA TRP A 68 -0.30 10.76 7.33
C TRP A 68 -1.32 9.82 6.67
N ASN A 69 -1.72 10.10 5.42
CA ASN A 69 -2.59 9.21 4.67
C ASN A 69 -1.96 7.84 4.46
N LEU A 70 -0.69 7.81 4.06
CA LEU A 70 0.08 6.59 3.90
C LEU A 70 0.11 5.74 5.17
N LEU A 71 0.30 6.40 6.31
CA LEU A 71 0.31 5.74 7.62
C LEU A 71 -1.02 5.06 7.92
N TRP A 72 -2.13 5.79 7.85
CA TRP A 72 -3.41 5.20 8.23
C TRP A 72 -3.90 4.17 7.18
N PHE A 73 -3.57 4.33 5.90
CA PHE A 73 -3.79 3.29 4.90
C PHE A 73 -3.11 1.99 5.33
N GLY A 74 -1.84 2.06 5.71
CA GLY A 74 -1.07 0.90 6.16
C GLY A 74 -1.65 0.25 7.42
N ILE A 75 -2.10 1.05 8.39
CA ILE A 75 -2.78 0.53 9.59
C ILE A 75 -4.08 -0.20 9.20
N VAL A 76 -4.89 0.37 8.32
CA VAL A 76 -6.15 -0.24 7.88
C VAL A 76 -5.90 -1.57 7.16
N THR A 77 -4.89 -1.66 6.29
CA THR A 77 -4.59 -2.92 5.60
C THR A 77 -3.95 -3.97 6.51
N ILE A 78 -3.20 -3.58 7.55
CA ILE A 78 -2.74 -4.52 8.59
C ILE A 78 -3.94 -5.13 9.31
N LEU A 79 -4.87 -4.30 9.78
CA LEU A 79 -6.08 -4.77 10.46
C LEU A 79 -6.94 -5.63 9.52
N GLY A 80 -7.10 -5.18 8.28
CA GLY A 80 -7.79 -5.92 7.23
C GLY A 80 -7.14 -7.28 6.96
N GLY A 81 -5.80 -7.35 6.87
CA GLY A 81 -5.06 -8.60 6.74
C GLY A 81 -5.31 -9.57 7.89
N ILE A 82 -5.29 -9.08 9.15
CA ILE A 82 -5.64 -9.90 10.33
C ILE A 82 -7.09 -10.41 10.23
N MET A 83 -8.02 -9.60 9.75
CA MET A 83 -9.42 -10.00 9.58
C MET A 83 -9.60 -11.00 8.41
N ILE A 84 -8.87 -10.82 7.30
CA ILE A 84 -8.84 -11.77 6.17
C ILE A 84 -8.26 -13.11 6.61
N TRP A 85 -7.21 -13.12 7.44
CA TRP A 85 -6.67 -14.34 8.04
C TRP A 85 -7.73 -15.10 8.85
N ARG A 86 -8.62 -14.36 9.51
CA ARG A 86 -9.79 -14.89 10.23
C ARG A 86 -11.00 -15.14 9.33
N ARG A 87 -10.82 -15.13 8.00
CA ARG A 87 -11.82 -15.42 6.95
C ARG A 87 -12.96 -14.41 6.86
N ASN A 88 -12.72 -13.16 7.26
CA ASN A 88 -13.69 -12.09 7.06
C ASN A 88 -13.68 -11.65 5.58
N MET A 89 -14.75 -11.99 4.86
CA MET A 89 -14.87 -11.68 3.42
C MET A 89 -15.09 -10.19 3.14
N THR A 90 -15.66 -9.44 4.08
CA THR A 90 -15.84 -7.98 3.95
C THR A 90 -14.50 -7.25 4.03
N ALA A 91 -13.59 -7.75 4.87
CA ALA A 91 -12.25 -7.16 5.01
C ALA A 91 -11.44 -7.20 3.71
N ILE A 92 -11.71 -8.15 2.80
CA ILE A 92 -11.11 -8.19 1.46
C ILE A 92 -11.39 -6.89 0.70
N TRP A 93 -12.66 -6.44 0.70
CA TRP A 93 -13.06 -5.23 0.00
C TRP A 93 -12.47 -3.98 0.64
N VAL A 94 -12.47 -3.90 1.98
CA VAL A 94 -11.92 -2.74 2.68
C VAL A 94 -10.41 -2.62 2.40
N SER A 95 -9.65 -3.71 2.53
CA SER A 95 -8.21 -3.70 2.23
C SER A 95 -7.93 -3.38 0.76
N ALA A 96 -8.67 -4.00 -0.18
CA ALA A 96 -8.48 -3.76 -1.60
C ALA A 96 -8.85 -2.34 -2.02
N MET A 97 -9.92 -1.76 -1.47
CA MET A 97 -10.28 -0.37 -1.76
C MET A 97 -9.26 0.60 -1.16
N VAL A 98 -8.86 0.42 0.10
CA VAL A 98 -7.93 1.36 0.75
C VAL A 98 -6.51 1.21 0.20
N GLY A 99 -5.92 0.02 0.30
CA GLY A 99 -4.55 -0.21 -0.14
C GLY A 99 -4.42 -0.23 -1.66
N GLY A 100 -5.34 -0.88 -2.37
CA GLY A 100 -5.28 -0.98 -3.82
C GLY A 100 -5.49 0.35 -4.54
N THR A 101 -6.38 1.23 -4.07
CA THR A 101 -6.53 2.55 -4.70
C THR A 101 -5.44 3.53 -4.30
N ALA A 102 -4.87 3.40 -3.09
CA ALA A 102 -3.67 4.14 -2.71
C ALA A 102 -2.50 3.81 -3.65
N ASP A 103 -2.23 2.52 -3.89
CA ASP A 103 -1.19 2.08 -4.82
C ASP A 103 -1.46 2.47 -6.27
N LEU A 104 -2.73 2.57 -6.70
CA LEU A 104 -3.04 3.00 -8.06
C LEU A 104 -2.55 4.43 -8.33
N GLY A 105 -2.66 5.33 -7.35
CA GLY A 105 -2.09 6.67 -7.45
C GLY A 105 -0.57 6.63 -7.56
N TYR A 106 0.09 5.83 -6.72
CA TYR A 106 1.55 5.65 -6.78
C TYR A 106 2.00 5.07 -8.13
N LEU A 107 1.31 4.03 -8.62
CA LEU A 107 1.61 3.37 -9.88
C LEU A 107 1.53 4.35 -11.05
N ILE A 108 0.44 5.13 -11.13
CA ILE A 108 0.19 6.03 -12.26
C ILE A 108 1.17 7.21 -12.26
N PHE A 109 1.40 7.83 -11.09
CA PHE A 109 2.14 9.09 -11.02
C PHE A 109 3.61 8.95 -10.67
N VAL A 110 4.02 7.84 -10.05
CA VAL A 110 5.41 7.62 -9.58
C VAL A 110 6.08 6.48 -10.34
N ASP A 111 5.52 5.28 -10.34
CA ASP A 111 6.13 4.13 -11.04
C ASP A 111 6.16 4.36 -12.56
N PHE A 112 5.01 4.64 -13.19
CA PHE A 112 4.95 4.90 -14.64
C PHE A 112 5.67 6.20 -15.05
N GLY A 113 5.83 7.14 -14.11
CA GLY A 113 6.66 8.33 -14.31
C GLY A 113 8.16 8.04 -14.31
N GLY A 114 8.59 6.84 -13.92
CA GLY A 114 10.00 6.47 -13.81
C GLY A 114 10.71 7.08 -12.58
N PHE A 115 9.95 7.50 -11.57
CA PHE A 115 10.48 8.16 -10.37
C PHE A 115 10.69 7.20 -9.20
N ALA A 116 10.17 5.98 -9.28
CA ALA A 116 10.32 4.95 -8.26
C ALA A 116 11.57 4.08 -8.49
N SER A 117 12.13 3.55 -7.40
CA SER A 117 13.03 2.41 -7.45
C SER A 117 12.22 1.10 -7.37
N PHE A 118 12.84 -0.03 -7.76
CA PHE A 118 12.17 -1.34 -7.67
C PHE A 118 11.79 -1.71 -6.23
N PHE A 119 12.71 -1.51 -5.28
CA PHE A 119 12.48 -1.72 -3.85
C PHE A 119 12.67 -0.39 -3.09
N PRO A 120 11.68 0.06 -2.30
CA PRO A 120 10.40 -0.60 -2.01
C PRO A 120 9.28 -0.35 -3.03
N GLY A 121 9.48 0.58 -3.99
CA GLY A 121 8.44 1.13 -4.88
C GLY A 121 7.62 0.09 -5.66
N THR A 122 8.06 -0.26 -6.88
CA THR A 122 7.30 -1.17 -7.76
C THR A 122 6.96 -2.51 -7.10
N LEU A 123 7.78 -2.98 -6.16
CA LEU A 123 7.49 -4.19 -5.40
C LEU A 123 6.17 -4.09 -4.62
N MET A 124 5.85 -2.96 -3.99
CA MET A 124 4.61 -2.81 -3.23
C MET A 124 3.38 -2.90 -4.13
N THR A 125 3.44 -2.31 -5.33
CA THR A 125 2.39 -2.42 -6.35
C THR A 125 2.12 -3.88 -6.73
N LEU A 126 3.18 -4.69 -6.88
CA LEU A 126 3.05 -6.12 -7.17
C LEU A 126 2.47 -6.90 -5.97
N ILE A 127 2.84 -6.54 -4.73
CA ILE A 127 2.30 -7.13 -3.51
C ILE A 127 0.80 -6.83 -3.41
N ALA A 128 0.38 -5.58 -3.59
CA ALA A 128 -1.03 -5.19 -3.54
C ALA A 128 -1.83 -5.88 -4.66
N GLY A 129 -1.33 -5.87 -5.90
CA GLY A 129 -1.96 -6.55 -7.03
C GLY A 129 -2.15 -8.06 -6.78
N SER A 130 -1.12 -8.71 -6.25
CA SER A 130 -1.18 -10.14 -5.88
C SER A 130 -2.19 -10.40 -4.76
N ALA A 131 -2.22 -9.54 -3.74
CA ALA A 131 -3.17 -9.65 -2.64
C ALA A 131 -4.62 -9.54 -3.12
N ILE A 132 -4.89 -8.61 -4.04
CA ILE A 132 -6.20 -8.39 -4.67
C ILE A 132 -6.60 -9.61 -5.50
N LEU A 133 -5.72 -10.13 -6.36
CA LEU A 133 -6.05 -11.27 -7.22
C LEU A 133 -6.39 -12.53 -6.42
N LEU A 134 -5.57 -12.86 -5.42
CA LEU A 134 -5.78 -14.03 -4.57
C LEU A 134 -7.09 -13.93 -3.76
N SER A 135 -7.29 -12.82 -3.04
CA SER A 135 -8.49 -12.65 -2.23
C SER A 135 -9.77 -12.46 -3.06
N GLY A 136 -9.66 -11.82 -4.23
CA GLY A 136 -10.76 -11.63 -5.18
C GLY A 136 -11.26 -12.96 -5.76
N TRP A 137 -10.35 -13.86 -6.13
CA TRP A 137 -10.73 -15.20 -6.58
C TRP A 137 -11.47 -15.98 -5.51
N VAL A 138 -10.99 -15.94 -4.25
CA VAL A 138 -11.68 -16.61 -3.14
C VAL A 138 -13.07 -16.00 -2.93
N TRP A 139 -13.19 -14.68 -2.96
CA TRP A 139 -14.46 -13.98 -2.78
C TRP A 139 -15.49 -14.35 -3.86
N LEU A 140 -15.11 -14.31 -5.14
CA LEU A 140 -16.00 -14.65 -6.25
C LEU A 140 -16.53 -16.09 -6.15
N ASN A 141 -15.66 -17.02 -5.77
CA ASN A 141 -16.04 -18.43 -5.62
C ASN A 141 -16.94 -18.67 -4.40
N GLN A 142 -16.72 -17.97 -3.27
CA GLN A 142 -17.62 -18.08 -2.12
C GLN A 142 -19.01 -17.53 -2.44
N ARG A 143 -19.09 -16.40 -3.16
CA ARG A 143 -20.36 -15.80 -3.57
C ARG A 143 -21.16 -16.73 -4.48
N LYS A 144 -20.51 -17.40 -5.44
CA LYS A 144 -21.19 -18.35 -6.34
C LYS A 144 -21.83 -19.52 -5.60
N ASN A 145 -21.24 -19.97 -4.50
CA ASN A 145 -21.76 -21.09 -3.71
C ASN A 145 -22.85 -20.69 -2.70
N SER A 146 -23.13 -19.39 -2.54
CA SER A 146 -24.16 -18.85 -1.65
C SER A 146 -25.47 -18.48 -2.35
N ILE A 147 -25.54 -18.67 -3.67
CA ILE A 147 -26.71 -18.46 -4.54
C ILE A 147 -27.14 -19.83 -5.07
#